data_AF-A0A2D4I6Z9-F1
#
_entry.id   AF-A0A2D4I6Z9-F1
#
_cell.length_a   1.000
_cell.length_b   1.000
_cell.length_c   1.000
_cell.angle_alpha   90.00
_cell.angle_beta   90.00
_cell.angle_gamma   90.00
#
_symmetry.space_group_name_H-M   'P 1'
#
loop_
_entity.id
_entity.type
_entity.pdbx_description
1 polymer ?
#
loop_
_entity_poly.entity_id
_entity_poly.type
_entity_poly.pdbx_seq_one_letter_code
_entity_poly.pdbx_strand_id
1 'polypeptide(L)'
;MEFVPMPELPTQPPTSMTLTEWMDSLRKGWENTKKALTEAAKNYKVQADKHRSLQPPFKVGDKVYLSTKYLRLKLASKKLGPKFLGLFPIKKIILLRSN
;
A
#
# COMPACT_ATOMS: atom_id res chain seq x y z
N MET A 1 -11.45 25.35 -1.97
CA MET A 1 -11.56 24.12 -2.76
C MET A 1 -12.95 23.59 -2.54
N GLU A 2 -13.80 23.64 -3.56
CA GLU A 2 -15.16 23.11 -3.48
C GLU A 2 -15.09 21.58 -3.55
N PHE A 3 -15.80 20.90 -2.66
CA PHE A 3 -15.92 19.46 -2.70
C PHE A 3 -16.83 19.09 -3.88
N VAL A 4 -16.28 18.45 -4.90
CA VAL A 4 -17.06 17.87 -5.99
C VAL A 4 -17.47 16.46 -5.56
N PRO A 5 -18.76 16.20 -5.32
CA PRO A 5 -19.22 14.87 -4.97
C PRO A 5 -18.91 13.88 -6.10
N MET A 6 -18.64 12.63 -5.74
CA MET A 6 -18.42 11.56 -6.71
C MET A 6 -19.64 11.48 -7.64
N PRO A 7 -19.47 11.48 -8.98
CA PRO A 7 -20.58 11.35 -9.89
C PRO A 7 -21.30 10.03 -9.63
N GLU A 8 -22.63 10.07 -9.58
CA GLU A 8 -23.45 8.86 -9.44
C GLU A 8 -23.28 8.00 -10.70
N LEU A 9 -23.09 6.68 -10.49
CA LEU A 9 -22.98 5.76 -11.60
C LEU A 9 -24.33 5.66 -12.33
N PRO A 10 -24.37 5.70 -13.67
CA PRO A 10 -25.62 5.61 -14.41
C PRO A 10 -26.27 4.25 -14.18
N THR A 11 -27.49 4.27 -13.64
CA THR A 11 -28.29 3.06 -13.35
C THR A 11 -29.18 2.65 -14.53
N GLN A 12 -29.30 3.50 -15.56
CA GLN A 12 -30.14 3.29 -16.73
C GLN A 12 -29.38 3.60 -18.03
N PRO A 13 -29.69 2.90 -19.14
CA PRO A 13 -29.12 3.22 -20.45
C PRO A 13 -29.56 4.62 -20.90
N PRO A 14 -28.68 5.40 -21.56
CA PRO A 14 -29.07 6.68 -22.11
C PRO A 14 -30.06 6.51 -23.26
N THR A 15 -31.04 7.41 -23.36
CA THR A 15 -32.13 7.37 -24.36
C THR A 15 -31.63 7.37 -25.81
N SER A 16 -30.39 7.83 -26.04
CA SER A 16 -29.75 7.90 -27.35
C SER A 16 -29.05 6.62 -27.81
N MET A 17 -29.00 5.57 -26.98
CA MET A 17 -28.21 4.35 -27.24
C MET A 17 -29.04 3.08 -27.16
N THR A 18 -28.74 2.09 -28.01
CA THR A 18 -29.34 0.75 -27.90
C THR A 18 -28.78 -0.01 -26.69
N LEU A 19 -29.53 -0.98 -26.15
CA LEU A 19 -29.11 -1.75 -24.98
C LEU A 19 -27.80 -2.53 -25.20
N THR A 20 -27.48 -2.93 -26.42
CA THR A 20 -26.24 -3.64 -26.75
C THR A 20 -25.02 -2.73 -26.75
N GLU A 21 -25.14 -1.56 -27.38
CA GLU A 21 -24.11 -0.50 -27.35
C GLU A 21 -23.90 -0.01 -25.90
N TRP A 22 -25.04 0.15 -25.19
CA TRP A 22 -25.25 -0.09 -23.77
C TRP A 22 -24.13 -0.78 -23.01
N MET A 23 -24.26 -2.11 -23.03
CA MET A 23 -23.42 -3.08 -22.37
C MET A 23 -21.98 -3.09 -22.89
N ASP A 24 -21.75 -2.83 -24.18
CA ASP A 24 -20.39 -2.76 -24.73
C ASP A 24 -19.61 -1.57 -24.18
N SER A 25 -20.25 -0.42 -24.01
CA SER A 25 -19.63 0.75 -23.38
C SER A 25 -19.24 0.47 -21.93
N LEU A 26 -20.09 -0.22 -21.17
CA LEU A 26 -19.82 -0.62 -19.79
C LEU A 26 -18.66 -1.62 -19.71
N ARG A 27 -18.62 -2.63 -20.59
CA ARG A 27 -17.51 -3.60 -20.66
C ARG A 27 -16.18 -2.89 -20.92
N LYS A 28 -16.14 -2.03 -21.93
CA LYS A 28 -14.94 -1.24 -22.27
C LYS A 28 -14.53 -0.31 -21.12
N GLY A 29 -15.50 0.37 -20.50
CA GLY A 29 -15.27 1.22 -19.33
C GLY A 29 -14.64 0.44 -18.19
N TRP A 30 -15.17 -0.74 -17.87
CA TRP A 30 -14.64 -1.60 -16.81
C TRP A 30 -13.22 -2.11 -17.08
N GLU A 31 -12.92 -2.50 -18.32
CA GLU A 31 -11.57 -2.88 -18.71
C GLU A 31 -10.58 -1.71 -18.56
N ASN A 32 -10.99 -0.50 -18.94
CA ASN A 32 -10.18 0.70 -18.79
C ASN A 32 -9.96 1.05 -17.31
N THR A 33 -11.00 0.95 -16.48
CA THR A 33 -10.87 1.17 -15.02
C THR A 33 -9.90 0.16 -14.40
N LYS A 34 -9.97 -1.12 -14.78
CA LYS A 34 -9.02 -2.14 -14.32
C LYS A 34 -7.59 -1.80 -14.73
N LYS A 35 -7.37 -1.42 -15.99
CA LYS A 35 -6.06 -1.01 -16.50
C LYS A 35 -5.52 0.19 -15.70
N ALA A 36 -6.32 1.25 -15.57
CA ALA A 36 -5.95 2.46 -14.81
C ALA A 36 -5.60 2.14 -13.35
N LEU A 37 -6.38 1.28 -12.68
CA LEU A 37 -6.10 0.87 -11.31
C LEU A 37 -4.78 0.11 -11.20
N THR A 38 -4.51 -0.81 -12.13
CA THR A 38 -3.24 -1.56 -12.12
C THR A 38 -2.04 -0.67 -12.41
N GLU A 39 -2.18 0.33 -13.29
CA GLU A 39 -1.14 1.31 -13.57
C GLU A 39 -0.88 2.23 -12.38
N ALA A 40 -1.94 2.73 -11.74
CA ALA A 40 -1.84 3.51 -10.51
C ALA A 40 -1.14 2.72 -9.40
N ALA A 41 -1.49 1.45 -9.20
CA ALA A 41 -0.84 0.58 -8.23
C ALA A 41 0.66 0.39 -8.52
N LYS A 42 1.05 0.21 -9.80
CA LYS A 42 2.46 0.14 -10.20
C LYS A 42 3.19 1.45 -9.91
N ASN A 43 2.59 2.60 -10.21
CA ASN A 43 3.19 3.91 -9.96
C ASN A 43 3.37 4.17 -8.46
N TYR A 44 2.38 3.83 -7.65
CA TYR A 44 2.49 3.91 -6.19
C TYR A 44 3.56 2.99 -5.62
N LYS A 45 3.71 1.78 -6.18
CA LYS A 45 4.79 0.86 -5.83
C LYS A 45 6.16 1.46 -6.11
N VAL A 46 6.36 2.06 -7.29
CA VAL A 46 7.64 2.74 -7.62
C VAL A 46 7.96 3.87 -6.65
N GLN A 47 6.98 4.72 -6.32
CA GLN A 47 7.20 5.81 -5.37
C GLN A 47 7.48 5.30 -3.95
N ALA A 48 6.73 4.28 -3.50
CA ALA A 48 6.96 3.65 -2.21
C ALA A 48 8.34 2.99 -2.14
N ASP A 49 8.75 2.28 -3.19
CA ASP A 49 10.04 1.61 -3.28
C ASP A 49 11.20 2.63 -3.36
N LYS A 50 11.01 3.81 -3.97
CA LYS A 50 11.99 4.91 -3.93
C LYS A 50 12.26 5.41 -2.50
N HIS A 51 11.23 5.46 -1.65
CA HIS A 51 11.38 5.87 -0.25
C HIS A 51 11.92 4.75 0.65
N ARG A 52 11.85 3.49 0.22
CA ARG A 52 12.44 2.37 0.94
C ARG A 52 13.95 2.38 0.74
N SER A 53 14.69 2.55 1.82
CA SER A 53 16.14 2.32 1.80
C SER A 53 16.42 0.84 1.57
N LEU A 54 17.49 0.53 0.81
CA LEU A 54 17.97 -0.83 0.65
C LEU A 54 18.16 -1.46 2.03
N GLN A 55 17.63 -2.68 2.19
CA GLN A 55 17.78 -3.40 3.44
C GLN A 55 19.27 -3.54 3.75
N PRO A 56 19.73 -3.14 4.96
CA PRO A 56 21.12 -3.39 5.35
C PRO A 56 21.43 -4.88 5.19
N PRO A 57 22.66 -5.27 4.81
CA PRO A 57 23.03 -6.65 4.53
C PRO A 57 23.15 -7.47 5.83
N PHE A 58 22.03 -7.67 6.50
CA PHE A 58 21.92 -8.50 7.69
C PHE A 58 22.12 -9.97 7.33
N LYS A 59 22.70 -10.73 8.25
CA LYS A 59 22.81 -12.19 8.18
C LYS A 59 22.02 -12.83 9.30
N VAL A 60 21.57 -14.06 9.07
CA VAL A 60 20.96 -14.87 10.14
C VAL A 60 22.03 -15.12 11.21
N GLY A 61 21.68 -14.87 12.47
CA GLY A 61 22.61 -14.95 13.60
C GLY A 61 23.23 -13.61 14.02
N ASP A 62 23.15 -12.56 13.21
CA ASP A 62 23.60 -11.23 13.62
C ASP A 62 22.79 -10.74 14.82
N LYS A 63 23.48 -10.07 15.74
CA LYS A 63 22.89 -9.48 16.93
C LYS A 63 22.56 -8.02 16.67
N VAL A 64 21.28 -7.67 16.74
CA VAL A 64 20.79 -6.33 16.44
C VAL A 64 19.99 -5.73 17.58
N TYR A 65 20.05 -4.41 17.71
CA TYR A 65 19.20 -3.65 18.61
C TYR A 65 17.80 -3.47 17.99
N LEU A 66 16.77 -3.76 18.78
CA LEU A 66 15.38 -3.57 18.35
C LEU A 66 14.87 -2.20 18.79
N SER A 67 14.50 -1.34 17.85
CA SER A 67 13.93 -0.03 18.18
C SER A 67 12.56 -0.16 18.83
N THR A 68 12.34 0.61 19.89
CA THR A 68 11.06 0.63 20.63
C THR A 68 10.04 1.61 20.06
N LYS A 69 10.40 2.37 19.01
CA LYS A 69 9.56 3.42 18.41
C LYS A 69 8.13 2.96 18.08
N TYR A 70 7.99 1.73 17.60
CA TYR A 70 6.71 1.13 17.21
C TYR A 70 6.29 -0.05 18.09
N LEU A 71 6.97 -0.29 19.22
CA LEU A 71 6.62 -1.33 20.17
C LEU A 71 5.70 -0.77 21.25
N ARG A 72 4.60 -1.47 21.54
CA ARG A 72 3.74 -1.16 22.68
C ARG A 72 4.38 -1.73 23.95
N LEU A 73 5.33 -0.98 24.52
CA LEU A 73 5.89 -1.31 25.82
C LEU A 73 4.90 -0.90 26.91
N LYS A 74 4.64 -1.79 27.87
CA LYS A 74 3.84 -1.50 29.08
C LYS A 74 4.65 -0.68 30.09
N LEU A 75 5.24 0.42 29.63
CA LEU A 75 6.00 1.36 30.45
C LEU A 75 5.13 2.57 30.75
N ALA A 76 5.32 3.14 31.94
CA ALA A 76 4.55 4.31 32.39
C ALA A 76 4.73 5.54 31.48
N SER A 77 5.88 5.69 30.83
CA SER A 77 6.14 6.78 29.88
C SER A 77 7.05 6.34 28.74
N LYS A 78 6.66 6.67 27.49
CA LYS A 78 7.49 6.45 26.29
C LYS A 78 8.78 7.27 26.30
N LYS A 79 8.81 8.41 27.01
CA LYS A 79 9.96 9.32 27.05
C LYS A 79 11.08 8.81 27.96
N LEU A 80 10.71 8.10 29.04
CA LEU A 80 11.65 7.52 30.01
C LEU A 80 11.96 6.04 29.71
N GLY A 81 11.30 5.46 28.71
CA GLY A 81 11.55 4.10 28.28
C GLY A 81 12.83 3.97 27.46
N PRO A 82 13.42 2.77 27.37
CA PRO A 82 14.58 2.52 26.53
C PRO A 82 14.23 2.76 25.06
N LYS A 83 15.12 3.42 24.32
CA LYS A 83 14.96 3.67 22.87
C LYS A 83 15.22 2.43 22.02
N PHE A 84 16.06 1.53 22.53
CA PHE A 84 16.42 0.27 21.92
C PHE A 84 16.40 -0.83 22.98
N LEU A 85 15.88 -1.99 22.60
CA LEU A 85 16.00 -3.23 23.36
C LEU A 85 17.19 -4.02 22.85
N GLY A 86 17.75 -4.86 23.71
CA GLY A 86 19.06 -5.49 23.59
C GLY A 86 19.35 -6.27 22.30
N LEU A 87 20.43 -7.05 22.34
CA LEU A 87 20.97 -7.73 21.18
C LEU A 87 20.15 -8.99 20.87
N PHE A 88 19.20 -8.88 19.94
CA PHE A 88 18.40 -10.01 19.47
C PHE A 88 19.07 -10.67 18.26
N PRO A 89 19.18 -12.01 18.22
CA PRO A 89 19.68 -12.70 17.05
C PRO A 89 18.61 -12.71 15.94
N ILE A 90 19.02 -12.39 14.72
CA ILE A 90 18.14 -12.49 13.54
C ILE A 90 17.90 -13.98 13.24
N LYS A 91 16.66 -14.44 13.41
CA LYS A 91 16.26 -15.84 13.11
C LYS A 91 15.98 -16.08 11.63
N LYS A 92 15.38 -15.11 10.94
CA LYS A 92 14.97 -15.22 9.54
C LYS A 92 14.95 -13.84 8.90
N ILE A 93 15.52 -13.75 7.70
CA ILE A 93 15.41 -12.56 6.85
C ILE A 93 14.23 -12.78 5.92
N ILE A 94 13.26 -11.88 5.99
CA ILE A 94 12.10 -11.90 5.11
C ILE A 94 12.31 -10.77 4.11
N LEU A 95 12.53 -11.13 2.85
CA LEU A 95 12.49 -10.18 1.75
C LEU A 95 11.02 -9.85 1.50
N LEU A 96 10.67 -8.58 1.53
CA LEU A 96 9.35 -8.14 1.07
C LEU A 96 9.33 -8.33 -0.45
N ARG A 97 8.91 -9.51 -0.89
CA ARG A 97 8.63 -9.77 -2.30
C ARG A 97 7.47 -8.87 -2.70
N SER A 98 7.77 -7.88 -3.51
CA SER A 98 6.81 -6.88 -3.97
C SER A 98 5.79 -7.57 -4.88
N ASN A 99 4.60 -7.87 -4.35
CA ASN A 99 3.44 -8.37 -5.11
C ASN A 99 3.03 -7.35 -6.19
#